data_AF-A0A7Y6X7U3-F1
#
_entry.id   AF-A0A7Y6X7U3-F1
#
_cell.length_a   1.000
_cell.length_b   1.000
_cell.length_c   1.000
_cell.angle_alpha   90.00
_cell.angle_beta   90.00
_cell.angle_gamma   90.00
#
_symmetry.space_group_name_H-M   'P 1'
#
loop_
_entity.id
_entity.type
_entity.pdbx_description
1 polymer ?
#
loop_
_entity_poly.entity_id
_entity_poly.type
_entity_poly.pdbx_seq_one_letter_code
_entity_poly.pdbx_strand_id
1 'polypeptide(L)'
;MKTALLRSLLGVLLCLAMSAWAQGGSGTVSGSVLQARGQQPLAGVKVSAASSALASPRTTLTDARGHYQLPSLPAGLYTLRFEKESFQASTRVDVKVEAGQTLTVSVELSPLASPLPPAVASGTASHSFSPLAPFAPPLRLESDGVAWMVVPRAGDIRDRAPPWALPQASTLAPEGAGQSLFFTPGSRPLRDSDTRGHGVNPTIDTEEERVSTYTLQVSTASYALTRGYLERDSLPAEEAVRVEDFVNTFELGEDGDAVGPFVIHVEGFPSPSRKGYHVVRVSVRAREDFTDVGVQLEFDRKAVARYRLVGYENQSATPEPFDDDAEPVAVPLAAGTSVTAVYEVKLMGPAIAFGTLRVLYEEGENTMWRRVQKLLPSSVLRSSATRVAPSTRLTYVAAAFAEKLRGSYWTRTLDWARLHALWQEIGEPLASRPDVVELGALIKKAGTLDQRKDRFGPPGSLSNMDPDNLPAPGR
;
A
#
# COMPACT_ATOMS: atom_id res chain seq x y z
N MET A 1 -71.20 2.05 -10.19
CA MET A 1 -70.35 3.10 -9.56
C MET A 1 -69.88 2.74 -8.14
N LYS A 2 -70.71 2.14 -7.27
CA LYS A 2 -70.34 1.81 -5.87
C LYS A 2 -69.20 0.76 -5.71
N THR A 3 -69.10 -0.21 -6.62
CA THR A 3 -68.06 -1.26 -6.56
C THR A 3 -66.69 -0.80 -7.07
N ALA A 4 -66.66 0.21 -7.95
CA ALA A 4 -65.41 0.79 -8.46
C ALA A 4 -64.75 1.69 -7.40
N LEU A 5 -65.55 2.45 -6.64
CA LEU A 5 -65.05 3.30 -5.56
C LEU A 5 -64.48 2.49 -4.39
N LEU A 6 -65.11 1.37 -4.03
CA LEU A 6 -64.66 0.50 -2.94
C LEU A 6 -63.32 -0.19 -3.26
N ARG A 7 -63.11 -0.58 -4.52
CA ARG A 7 -61.83 -1.14 -5.00
C ARG A 7 -60.72 -0.11 -5.04
N SER A 8 -61.05 1.13 -5.37
CA SER A 8 -60.08 2.22 -5.40
C SER A 8 -59.66 2.63 -3.98
N LEU A 9 -60.60 2.65 -3.02
CA LEU A 9 -60.30 2.94 -1.61
C LEU A 9 -59.44 1.85 -0.94
N LEU A 10 -59.70 0.56 -1.27
CA LEU A 10 -58.89 -0.56 -0.77
C LEU A 10 -57.47 -0.56 -1.35
N GLY A 11 -57.32 -0.15 -2.62
CA GLY A 11 -56.01 0.00 -3.26
C GLY A 11 -55.16 1.11 -2.64
N VAL A 12 -55.78 2.25 -2.29
CA VAL A 12 -55.07 3.35 -1.61
C VAL A 12 -54.67 2.96 -0.18
N LEU A 13 -55.53 2.24 0.56
CA LEU A 13 -55.19 1.75 1.90
C LEU A 13 -54.05 0.72 1.88
N LEU A 14 -53.96 -0.10 0.83
CA LEU A 14 -52.88 -1.07 0.64
C LEU A 14 -51.54 -0.40 0.29
N CYS A 15 -51.57 0.71 -0.46
CA CYS A 15 -50.37 1.50 -0.77
C CYS A 15 -49.84 2.27 0.43
N LEU A 16 -50.71 2.77 1.33
CA LEU A 16 -50.28 3.42 2.58
C LEU A 16 -49.74 2.43 3.63
N ALA A 17 -50.11 1.15 3.56
CA ALA A 17 -49.52 0.11 4.42
C ALA A 17 -48.10 -0.31 4.00
N MET A 18 -47.70 -0.07 2.75
CA MET A 18 -46.34 -0.37 2.26
C MET A 18 -45.28 0.70 2.60
N SER A 19 -45.70 1.84 3.17
CA SER A 19 -44.77 2.86 3.67
C SER A 19 -44.26 2.58 5.09
N ALA A 20 -44.73 1.51 5.73
CA ALA A 20 -44.23 1.06 7.01
C ALA A 20 -43.37 -0.20 6.80
N TRP A 21 -42.05 -0.03 7.00
CA TRP A 21 -40.97 -1.03 7.08
C TRP A 21 -39.95 -0.96 5.95
N ALA A 22 -39.28 0.19 5.82
CA ALA A 22 -37.83 0.14 5.72
C ALA A 22 -37.28 0.16 7.16
N GLN A 23 -37.41 -0.96 7.89
CA GLN A 23 -36.68 -1.13 9.15
C GLN A 23 -35.21 -1.26 8.77
N GLY A 24 -34.51 -0.13 8.69
CA GLY A 24 -33.06 -0.08 8.56
C GLY A 24 -32.47 -0.79 9.77
N GLY A 25 -32.17 -2.08 9.62
CA GLY A 25 -31.69 -2.88 10.71
C GLY A 25 -30.32 -2.37 11.17
N SER A 26 -30.18 -2.17 12.47
CA SER A 26 -28.92 -1.77 13.07
C SER A 26 -28.19 -3.00 13.61
N GLY A 27 -26.88 -3.08 13.39
CA GLY A 27 -25.97 -4.01 14.06
C GLY A 27 -25.31 -3.39 15.29
N THR A 28 -24.51 -4.19 15.97
CA THR A 28 -23.71 -3.76 17.13
C THR A 28 -22.25 -4.12 16.89
N VAL A 29 -21.33 -3.23 17.21
CA VAL A 29 -19.90 -3.57 17.26
C VAL A 29 -19.49 -3.65 18.72
N SER A 30 -18.79 -4.72 19.09
CA SER A 30 -18.27 -4.93 20.44
C SER A 30 -16.86 -5.49 20.38
N GLY A 31 -16.11 -5.47 21.49
CA GLY A 31 -14.79 -6.08 21.52
C GLY A 31 -14.00 -5.73 22.76
N SER A 32 -12.72 -6.08 22.77
CA SER A 32 -11.78 -5.75 23.84
C SER A 32 -10.55 -5.01 23.32
N VAL A 33 -10.04 -4.08 24.12
CA VAL A 33 -8.77 -3.39 23.84
C VAL A 33 -7.73 -3.83 24.87
N LEU A 34 -6.62 -4.38 24.39
CA LEU A 34 -5.50 -4.87 25.20
C LEU A 34 -4.24 -4.06 24.96
N GLN A 35 -3.25 -4.18 25.85
CA GLN A 35 -1.91 -3.62 25.66
C GLN A 35 -0.98 -4.63 24.97
N ALA A 36 -0.31 -4.22 23.89
CA ALA A 36 0.50 -5.11 23.03
C ALA A 36 1.64 -5.84 23.78
N ARG A 37 2.25 -5.18 24.78
CA ARG A 37 3.32 -5.76 25.61
C ARG A 37 2.76 -6.06 27.01
N GLY A 38 2.05 -7.17 27.14
CA GLY A 38 1.52 -7.69 28.41
C GLY A 38 0.06 -8.16 28.40
N GLN A 39 -0.66 -7.99 27.29
CA GLN A 39 -2.08 -8.37 27.12
C GLN A 39 -3.02 -7.86 28.23
N GLN A 40 -2.62 -6.78 28.90
CA GLN A 40 -3.41 -6.19 29.97
C GLN A 40 -4.61 -5.43 29.37
N PRO A 41 -5.83 -5.60 29.91
CA PRO A 41 -6.98 -4.84 29.41
C PRO A 41 -6.85 -3.35 29.65
N LEU A 42 -7.14 -2.55 28.62
CA LEU A 42 -7.03 -1.10 28.66
C LEU A 42 -8.40 -0.46 28.85
N ALA A 43 -8.65 0.07 30.05
CA ALA A 43 -9.82 0.88 30.36
C ALA A 43 -9.67 2.33 29.87
N GLY A 44 -10.78 3.01 29.56
CA GLY A 44 -10.80 4.42 29.17
C GLY A 44 -10.25 4.72 27.77
N VAL A 45 -10.17 3.72 26.89
CA VAL A 45 -9.86 3.91 25.47
C VAL A 45 -11.10 4.45 24.77
N LYS A 46 -10.96 5.59 24.10
CA LYS A 46 -12.02 6.18 23.27
C LYS A 46 -12.11 5.40 21.96
N VAL A 47 -13.25 4.75 21.76
CA VAL A 47 -13.58 4.01 20.54
C VAL A 47 -14.59 4.82 19.75
N SER A 48 -14.25 5.20 18.52
CA SER A 48 -15.13 5.98 17.63
C SER A 48 -15.39 5.24 16.32
N ALA A 49 -16.65 5.03 15.98
CA ALA A 49 -17.11 4.52 14.70
C ALA A 49 -17.63 5.64 13.80
N ALA A 50 -17.02 5.81 12.64
CA ALA A 50 -17.45 6.74 11.60
C ALA A 50 -17.87 5.98 10.34
N SER A 51 -18.94 6.43 9.68
CA SER A 51 -19.42 5.87 8.42
C SER A 51 -20.22 6.92 7.69
N SER A 52 -20.33 6.82 6.37
CA SER A 52 -21.29 7.60 5.58
C SER A 52 -22.75 7.28 5.96
N ALA A 53 -23.00 6.14 6.60
CA ALA A 53 -24.31 5.76 7.15
C ALA A 53 -24.65 6.49 8.46
N LEU A 54 -23.71 7.22 9.07
CA LEU A 54 -23.90 7.99 10.30
C LEU A 54 -23.77 9.50 10.02
N ALA A 55 -24.73 10.29 10.52
CA ALA A 55 -24.63 11.75 10.49
C ALA A 55 -23.48 12.29 11.39
N SER A 56 -23.07 11.53 12.41
CA SER A 56 -21.95 11.87 13.29
C SER A 56 -21.31 10.61 13.85
N PRO A 57 -19.98 10.59 14.09
CA PRO A 57 -19.31 9.43 14.65
C PRO A 57 -19.92 9.00 15.98
N ARG A 58 -20.16 7.69 16.14
CA ARG A 58 -20.58 7.11 17.42
C ARG A 58 -19.35 6.83 18.25
N THR A 59 -19.33 7.31 19.50
CA THR A 59 -18.17 7.13 20.38
C THR A 59 -18.57 6.49 21.70
N THR A 60 -17.68 5.65 22.25
CA THR A 60 -17.80 5.02 23.57
C THR A 60 -16.42 4.91 24.22
N LEU A 61 -16.37 4.56 25.49
CA LEU A 61 -15.13 4.29 26.23
C LEU A 61 -15.07 2.82 26.62
N THR A 62 -13.86 2.24 26.65
CA THR A 62 -13.68 0.90 27.21
C THR A 62 -13.83 0.88 28.74
N ASP A 63 -14.39 -0.22 29.27
CA ASP A 63 -14.57 -0.44 30.70
C ASP A 63 -13.30 -0.93 31.42
N ALA A 64 -13.39 -1.20 32.73
CA ALA A 64 -12.27 -1.68 33.55
C ALA A 64 -11.67 -3.02 33.08
N ARG A 65 -12.39 -3.79 32.26
CA ARG A 65 -11.95 -5.06 31.66
C ARG A 65 -11.56 -4.89 30.19
N GLY A 66 -11.41 -3.65 29.72
CA GLY A 66 -11.04 -3.32 28.36
C GLY A 66 -12.15 -3.53 27.33
N HIS A 67 -13.38 -3.83 27.73
CA HIS A 67 -14.49 -4.10 26.81
C HIS A 67 -15.20 -2.83 26.38
N TYR A 68 -15.68 -2.80 25.15
CA TYR A 68 -16.52 -1.73 24.62
C TYR A 68 -17.68 -2.27 23.80
N GLN A 69 -18.74 -1.46 23.67
CA GLN A 69 -19.88 -1.77 22.81
C GLN A 69 -20.44 -0.48 22.18
N LEU A 70 -20.66 -0.53 20.87
CA LEU A 70 -21.29 0.48 20.04
C LEU A 70 -22.57 -0.12 19.43
N PRO A 71 -23.71 -0.04 20.16
CA PRO A 71 -24.97 -0.56 19.67
C PRO A 71 -25.60 0.37 18.64
N SER A 72 -26.60 -0.15 17.93
CA SER A 72 -27.47 0.63 17.03
C SER A 72 -26.73 1.31 15.88
N LEU A 73 -25.71 0.65 15.32
CA LEU A 73 -25.02 1.09 14.11
C LEU A 73 -25.81 0.63 12.88
N PRO A 74 -26.30 1.52 12.01
CA PRO A 74 -26.91 1.12 10.73
C PRO A 74 -26.03 0.15 9.95
N ALA A 75 -26.61 -0.79 9.22
CA ALA A 75 -25.83 -1.68 8.36
C ALA A 75 -25.00 -0.87 7.33
N GLY A 76 -23.71 -1.16 7.23
CA GLY A 76 -22.78 -0.39 6.40
C GLY A 76 -21.31 -0.66 6.75
N LEU A 77 -20.40 -0.02 6.02
CA LEU A 77 -18.96 -0.07 6.30
C LEU A 77 -18.57 1.05 7.25
N TYR A 78 -17.79 0.71 8.28
CA TYR A 78 -17.35 1.64 9.33
C TYR A 78 -15.84 1.70 9.42
N THR A 79 -15.35 2.88 9.76
CA THR A 79 -14.00 3.11 10.25
C THR A 79 -14.05 3.24 11.77
N LEU A 80 -13.40 2.32 12.48
CA LEU A 80 -13.24 2.35 13.93
C LEU A 80 -11.88 2.94 14.28
N ARG A 81 -11.83 3.92 15.18
CA ARG A 81 -10.59 4.48 15.73
C ARG A 81 -10.57 4.28 17.25
N PHE A 82 -9.44 3.83 17.76
CA PHE A 82 -9.15 3.54 19.16
C PHE A 82 -8.06 4.48 19.63
N GLU A 83 -8.35 5.29 20.64
CA GLU A 83 -7.46 6.35 21.09
C GLU A 83 -7.42 6.41 22.61
N LYS A 84 -6.21 6.48 23.18
CA LYS A 84 -5.99 6.67 24.61
C LYS A 84 -4.72 7.48 24.83
N GLU A 85 -4.74 8.36 25.83
CA GLU A 85 -3.57 9.15 26.21
C GLU A 85 -2.37 8.24 26.52
N SER A 86 -1.19 8.62 26.03
CA SER A 86 0.05 7.84 26.16
C SER A 86 0.08 6.52 25.38
N PHE A 87 -0.88 6.24 24.49
CA PHE A 87 -0.89 5.09 23.58
C PHE A 87 -0.98 5.54 22.11
N GLN A 88 -0.36 4.79 21.21
CA GLN A 88 -0.50 4.97 19.77
C GLN A 88 -1.92 4.62 19.35
N ALA A 89 -2.62 5.56 18.71
CA ALA A 89 -3.98 5.34 18.24
C ALA A 89 -4.01 4.27 17.14
N SER A 90 -5.01 3.39 17.17
CA SER A 90 -5.20 2.33 16.18
C SER A 90 -6.48 2.58 15.39
N THR A 91 -6.48 2.30 14.08
CA THR A 91 -7.63 2.50 13.20
C THR A 91 -7.90 1.24 12.39
N ARG A 92 -9.16 0.80 12.34
CA ARG A 92 -9.65 -0.30 11.49
C ARG A 92 -10.63 0.27 10.48
N VAL A 93 -10.31 0.14 9.20
CA VAL A 93 -11.18 0.53 8.08
C VAL A 93 -11.97 -0.68 7.58
N ASP A 94 -13.01 -0.44 6.79
CA ASP A 94 -13.85 -1.47 6.14
C ASP A 94 -14.52 -2.48 7.09
N VAL A 95 -14.86 -2.03 8.30
CA VAL A 95 -15.59 -2.84 9.28
C VAL A 95 -17.05 -2.96 8.84
N LYS A 96 -17.41 -4.09 8.23
CA LYS A 96 -18.77 -4.36 7.74
C LYS A 96 -19.71 -4.70 8.90
N VAL A 97 -20.66 -3.81 9.19
CA VAL A 97 -21.73 -4.02 10.15
C VAL A 97 -22.98 -4.46 9.40
N GLU A 98 -23.55 -5.60 9.78
CA GLU A 98 -24.80 -6.11 9.22
C GLU A 98 -25.97 -5.93 10.21
N ALA A 99 -27.17 -5.75 9.66
CA ALA A 99 -28.39 -5.58 10.43
C ALA A 99 -28.63 -6.78 11.38
N GLY A 100 -28.83 -6.51 12.67
CA GLY A 100 -29.16 -7.54 13.66
C GLY A 100 -27.98 -8.42 14.12
N GLN A 101 -26.77 -8.18 13.61
CA GLN A 101 -25.57 -8.91 14.04
C GLN A 101 -24.75 -8.12 15.07
N THR A 102 -24.03 -8.85 15.92
CA THR A 102 -22.98 -8.30 16.78
C THR A 102 -21.62 -8.70 16.23
N LEU A 103 -20.86 -7.74 15.73
CA LEU A 103 -19.51 -7.94 15.24
C LEU A 103 -18.50 -7.73 16.37
N THR A 104 -17.61 -8.69 16.57
CA THR A 104 -16.56 -8.61 17.58
C THR A 104 -15.24 -8.13 16.96
N VAL A 105 -14.70 -7.01 17.41
CA VAL A 105 -13.44 -6.42 16.94
C VAL A 105 -12.53 -6.11 18.12
N SER A 106 -11.48 -6.91 18.30
CA SER A 106 -10.48 -6.71 19.35
C SER A 106 -9.18 -6.12 18.78
N VAL A 107 -8.54 -5.23 19.53
CA VAL A 107 -7.37 -4.46 19.09
C VAL A 107 -6.36 -4.35 20.23
N GLU A 108 -5.07 -4.40 19.90
CA GLU A 108 -4.00 -4.11 20.84
C GLU A 108 -3.45 -2.69 20.62
N LEU A 109 -3.21 -1.94 21.70
CA LEU A 109 -2.59 -0.62 21.66
C LEU A 109 -1.18 -0.66 22.25
N SER A 110 -0.26 0.04 21.60
CA SER A 110 1.13 0.18 22.05
C SER A 110 1.33 1.49 22.80
N PRO A 111 2.06 1.52 23.94
CA PRO A 111 2.37 2.77 24.62
C PRO A 111 3.30 3.64 23.76
N LEU A 112 3.10 4.96 23.80
CA LEU A 112 4.00 5.94 23.20
C LEU A 112 5.32 5.93 24.00
N ALA A 113 6.44 5.62 23.35
CA ALA A 113 7.75 5.61 24.01
C ALA A 113 8.10 7.00 24.57
N SER A 114 8.43 7.07 25.86
CA SER A 114 8.97 8.30 26.44
C SER A 114 10.36 8.59 25.85
N PRO A 115 10.71 9.85 25.55
CA PRO A 115 12.04 10.19 25.09
C PRO A 115 13.08 9.85 26.17
N LEU A 116 14.14 9.14 25.78
CA LEU A 116 15.31 8.90 26.62
C LEU A 116 15.91 10.25 27.06
N PRO A 117 16.28 10.42 28.35
CA PRO A 117 17.04 11.59 28.76
C PRO A 117 18.42 11.61 28.08
N PRO A 118 19.01 12.80 27.83
CA PRO A 118 20.30 12.90 27.15
C PRO A 118 21.39 12.17 27.94
N ALA A 119 22.11 11.29 27.25
CA ALA A 119 23.21 10.53 27.83
C ALA A 119 24.32 11.48 28.31
N VAL A 120 24.57 11.47 29.62
CA VAL A 120 25.74 12.12 30.23
C VAL A 120 26.96 11.31 29.84
N ALA A 121 27.84 11.89 29.02
CA ALA A 121 29.13 11.31 28.69
C ALA A 121 29.96 11.14 29.98
N SER A 122 30.31 9.91 30.31
CA SER A 122 31.28 9.60 31.37
C SER A 122 32.18 8.47 30.90
N GLY A 123 33.48 8.76 30.87
CA GLY A 123 34.50 7.80 31.26
C GLY A 123 34.94 6.78 30.21
N THR A 124 36.05 7.10 29.57
CA THR A 124 37.10 6.21 29.07
C THR A 124 37.15 4.85 29.78
N ALA A 125 37.03 3.76 29.01
CA ALA A 125 37.56 2.46 29.38
C ALA A 125 38.23 1.83 28.17
N SER A 126 39.55 1.92 28.16
CA SER A 126 40.45 1.24 27.25
C SER A 126 40.44 -0.26 27.56
N HIS A 127 40.04 -1.10 26.62
CA HIS A 127 40.41 -2.52 26.64
C HIS A 127 40.78 -3.01 25.24
N SER A 128 42.09 -2.89 24.98
CA SER A 128 43.00 -3.91 24.47
C SER A 128 42.39 -5.05 23.65
N PHE A 129 42.61 -5.01 22.33
CA PHE A 129 42.57 -6.18 21.46
C PHE A 129 43.69 -7.16 21.85
N SER A 130 43.37 -8.45 21.87
CA SER A 130 44.36 -9.54 21.81
C SER A 130 44.07 -10.41 20.59
N PRO A 131 44.97 -10.50 19.60
CA PRO A 131 44.85 -11.40 18.47
C PRO A 131 45.48 -12.76 18.82
N LEU A 132 44.93 -13.85 18.24
CA LEU A 132 45.56 -15.15 17.92
C LEU A 132 44.64 -16.34 18.30
N ALA A 133 43.98 -16.91 17.29
CA ALA A 133 44.01 -18.36 17.02
C ALA A 133 43.39 -18.67 15.64
N PRO A 134 43.81 -19.77 14.97
CA PRO A 134 43.92 -19.84 13.52
C PRO A 134 42.90 -20.76 12.82
N PHE A 135 42.86 -20.59 11.50
CA PHE A 135 42.17 -21.38 10.47
C PHE A 135 42.34 -22.91 10.57
N ALA A 136 41.27 -23.65 10.20
CA ALA A 136 41.30 -24.95 9.51
C ALA A 136 39.90 -25.25 8.88
N PRO A 137 39.72 -26.24 7.97
CA PRO A 137 39.52 -26.05 6.52
C PRO A 137 38.18 -26.64 5.98
N PRO A 138 37.89 -26.58 4.66
CA PRO A 138 36.59 -26.99 4.12
C PRO A 138 36.54 -28.50 3.82
N LEU A 139 35.35 -29.09 3.91
CA LEU A 139 35.10 -30.46 3.43
C LEU A 139 34.29 -30.47 2.13
N ARG A 140 34.70 -31.45 1.31
CA ARG A 140 34.44 -31.66 -0.11
C ARG A 140 33.08 -32.29 -0.42
N LEU A 141 32.72 -32.02 -1.67
CA LEU A 141 31.85 -32.75 -2.59
C LEU A 141 32.03 -34.28 -2.55
N GLU A 142 30.93 -35.03 -2.61
CA GLU A 142 30.90 -36.36 -3.23
C GLU A 142 29.57 -36.51 -3.99
N SER A 143 29.68 -37.02 -5.22
CA SER A 143 28.62 -37.39 -6.15
C SER A 143 28.05 -38.77 -5.82
N ASP A 144 26.84 -39.05 -6.32
CA ASP A 144 26.52 -40.20 -7.18
C ASP A 144 24.99 -40.25 -7.35
N GLY A 145 24.47 -40.12 -8.59
CA GLY A 145 23.87 -41.24 -9.33
C GLY A 145 22.37 -41.40 -8.97
N VAL A 146 21.39 -41.65 -9.82
CA VAL A 146 21.31 -42.22 -11.16
C VAL A 146 19.94 -41.81 -11.74
N ALA A 147 19.90 -41.69 -13.07
CA ALA A 147 18.72 -41.43 -13.88
C ALA A 147 17.62 -42.51 -13.78
N TRP A 148 16.38 -42.10 -13.99
CA TRP A 148 15.45 -42.91 -14.78
C TRP A 148 14.63 -42.01 -15.70
N MET A 149 14.58 -42.48 -16.94
CA MET A 149 13.91 -41.93 -18.10
C MET A 149 12.68 -42.79 -18.31
N VAL A 150 11.47 -42.21 -18.39
CA VAL A 150 10.35 -42.81 -19.13
C VAL A 150 9.50 -41.70 -19.74
N VAL A 151 9.49 -41.65 -21.07
CA VAL A 151 8.43 -41.13 -21.93
C VAL A 151 8.11 -42.31 -22.87
N PRO A 152 6.85 -42.59 -23.25
CA PRO A 152 6.32 -41.93 -24.45
C PRO A 152 4.79 -41.73 -24.55
N ARG A 153 4.47 -40.73 -25.39
CA ARG A 153 3.39 -40.64 -26.42
C ARG A 153 1.90 -40.52 -26.05
N ALA A 154 1.39 -39.31 -26.32
CA ALA A 154 0.50 -38.93 -27.43
C ALA A 154 -0.76 -39.77 -27.75
N GLY A 155 -1.92 -39.11 -27.60
CA GLY A 155 -3.23 -39.47 -28.17
C GLY A 155 -4.18 -38.25 -28.15
N ASP A 156 -4.97 -38.10 -29.21
CA ASP A 156 -5.60 -36.88 -29.74
C ASP A 156 -6.66 -36.10 -28.92
N ILE A 157 -6.56 -34.77 -29.05
CA ILE A 157 -7.54 -33.73 -29.45
C ILE A 157 -9.04 -34.11 -29.55
N ARG A 158 -9.93 -33.37 -28.83
CA ARG A 158 -10.97 -32.43 -29.35
C ARG A 158 -12.06 -32.12 -28.32
N ASP A 159 -12.49 -30.85 -28.35
CA ASP A 159 -13.72 -30.27 -27.80
C ASP A 159 -13.88 -30.08 -26.28
N ARG A 160 -13.41 -28.92 -25.79
CA ARG A 160 -14.14 -28.15 -24.77
C ARG A 160 -13.81 -26.66 -24.87
N ALA A 161 -14.88 -25.86 -25.04
CA ALA A 161 -14.83 -24.41 -25.08
C ALA A 161 -14.23 -23.80 -23.78
N PRO A 162 -13.57 -22.63 -23.86
CA PRO A 162 -12.92 -22.01 -22.70
C PRO A 162 -13.94 -21.44 -21.69
N PRO A 163 -13.66 -21.53 -20.37
CA PRO A 163 -14.52 -21.00 -19.33
C PRO A 163 -14.26 -19.49 -19.13
N TRP A 164 -14.79 -18.66 -20.03
CA TRP A 164 -15.04 -17.23 -19.73
C TRP A 164 -16.46 -16.79 -20.13
N ALA A 165 -17.38 -17.75 -20.28
CA ALA A 165 -18.80 -17.44 -20.42
C ALA A 165 -19.38 -16.92 -19.09
N LEU A 166 -19.35 -15.61 -18.90
CA LEU A 166 -20.15 -14.90 -17.90
C LEU A 166 -21.64 -14.93 -18.29
N PRO A 167 -22.56 -15.24 -17.37
CA PRO A 167 -23.94 -14.77 -17.49
C PRO A 167 -24.02 -13.33 -16.98
N GLN A 168 -24.46 -12.44 -17.87
CA GLN A 168 -24.84 -11.07 -17.56
C GLN A 168 -26.03 -11.05 -16.58
N ALA A 169 -25.97 -10.17 -15.58
CA ALA A 169 -27.17 -9.65 -14.92
C ALA A 169 -27.21 -8.13 -15.10
N SER A 170 -28.02 -7.71 -16.07
CA SER A 170 -28.40 -6.33 -16.30
C SER A 170 -29.28 -5.83 -15.16
N THR A 171 -29.08 -4.61 -14.68
CA THR A 171 -30.17 -3.85 -14.06
C THR A 171 -30.07 -2.38 -14.43
N LEU A 172 -31.16 -1.89 -15.02
CA LEU A 172 -31.33 -0.57 -15.59
C LEU A 172 -31.20 0.55 -14.53
N ALA A 173 -30.42 1.58 -14.84
CA ALA A 173 -30.51 2.88 -14.20
C ALA A 173 -31.62 3.70 -14.87
N PRO A 174 -32.52 4.37 -14.12
CA PRO A 174 -33.35 5.41 -14.70
C PRO A 174 -32.54 6.71 -14.83
N GLU A 175 -32.72 7.35 -15.98
CA GLU A 175 -32.28 8.70 -16.32
C GLU A 175 -32.81 9.76 -15.34
N GLY A 176 -31.97 10.74 -15.03
CA GLY A 176 -32.40 12.10 -14.69
C GLY A 176 -32.52 12.42 -13.19
N ALA A 177 -31.48 13.04 -12.63
CA ALA A 177 -31.59 14.22 -11.76
C ALA A 177 -30.18 14.73 -11.43
N GLY A 178 -29.83 15.91 -11.94
CA GLY A 178 -28.62 16.62 -11.54
C GLY A 178 -28.81 17.45 -10.27
N GLN A 179 -27.70 18.07 -9.87
CA GLN A 179 -27.59 19.20 -8.92
C GLN A 179 -27.77 18.80 -7.44
N SER A 180 -27.01 19.28 -6.45
CA SER A 180 -25.98 20.33 -6.35
C SER A 180 -25.39 20.24 -4.94
N LEU A 181 -24.07 20.32 -4.80
CA LEU A 181 -23.41 20.44 -3.48
C LEU A 181 -23.31 21.93 -3.12
N PHE A 182 -24.15 22.38 -2.20
CA PHE A 182 -24.01 23.69 -1.56
C PHE A 182 -22.90 23.63 -0.50
N PHE A 183 -21.86 24.44 -0.69
CA PHE A 183 -20.93 24.84 0.37
C PHE A 183 -21.59 25.90 1.26
N THR A 184 -21.46 25.77 2.59
CA THR A 184 -21.74 26.88 3.54
C THR A 184 -20.41 27.39 4.12
N PRO A 185 -20.12 28.70 4.08
CA PRO A 185 -18.86 29.25 4.58
C PRO A 185 -18.96 29.55 6.09
N GLY A 186 -17.98 29.07 6.87
CA GLY A 186 -17.83 29.49 8.27
C GLY A 186 -17.39 28.38 9.21
N SER A 187 -16.10 28.03 9.19
CA SER A 187 -15.43 27.37 10.33
C SER A 187 -13.96 27.78 10.32
N ARG A 188 -13.54 28.50 11.36
CA ARG A 188 -12.16 28.95 11.57
C ARG A 188 -11.21 27.75 11.78
N PRO A 189 -9.93 27.87 11.38
CA PRO A 189 -8.98 26.76 11.44
C PRO A 189 -8.47 26.55 12.86
N LEU A 190 -8.37 25.28 13.27
CA LEU A 190 -7.61 24.84 14.43
C LEU A 190 -6.10 25.00 14.12
N ARG A 191 -5.42 25.84 14.92
CA ARG A 191 -3.98 25.86 15.18
C ARG A 191 -3.79 25.19 16.55
N ASP A 192 -2.76 24.42 16.90
CA ASP A 192 -1.43 24.13 16.35
C ASP A 192 -0.94 22.82 17.05
N SER A 193 0.17 22.24 16.58
CA SER A 193 0.99 21.17 17.18
C SER A 193 0.57 19.69 17.05
N ASP A 194 0.63 19.16 15.83
CA ASP A 194 1.34 17.88 15.56
C ASP A 194 1.84 17.89 14.10
N THR A 195 3.02 18.45 13.88
CA THR A 195 3.66 18.44 12.55
C THR A 195 4.33 17.09 12.30
N ARG A 196 3.53 16.03 12.10
CA ARG A 196 3.86 14.95 11.16
C ARG A 196 3.07 15.21 9.88
N GLY A 197 3.45 16.30 9.22
CA GLY A 197 2.82 16.74 7.98
C GLY A 197 3.20 15.83 6.82
N HIS A 198 2.17 15.26 6.18
CA HIS A 198 2.17 14.75 4.81
C HIS A 198 2.74 13.34 4.57
N GLY A 199 2.02 12.31 5.03
CA GLY A 199 1.70 11.02 4.38
C GLY A 199 2.64 10.27 3.43
N VAL A 200 3.88 10.70 3.17
CA VAL A 200 4.84 10.09 2.23
C VAL A 200 6.03 9.58 3.02
N ASN A 201 6.56 8.41 2.64
CA ASN A 201 7.71 7.83 3.34
C ASN A 201 8.93 8.76 3.35
N PRO A 202 9.69 8.79 4.47
CA PRO A 202 10.93 9.54 4.55
C PRO A 202 12.02 8.86 3.74
N THR A 203 13.15 9.56 3.60
CA THR A 203 14.39 8.95 3.14
C THR A 203 15.13 8.39 4.33
N ILE A 204 15.51 7.13 4.25
CA ILE A 204 16.12 6.35 5.31
C ILE A 204 17.62 6.25 5.03
N ASP A 205 18.45 6.49 6.05
CA ASP A 205 19.89 6.25 6.00
C ASP A 205 20.17 4.77 6.25
N THR A 206 20.91 4.13 5.36
CA THR A 206 21.17 2.69 5.47
C THR A 206 22.02 2.32 6.68
N GLU A 207 22.80 3.26 7.21
CA GLU A 207 23.54 3.03 8.47
C GLU A 207 22.60 2.89 9.66
N GLU A 208 21.50 3.65 9.68
CA GLU A 208 20.46 3.56 10.68
C GLU A 208 19.60 2.31 10.47
N GLU A 209 19.04 2.18 9.27
CA GLU A 209 18.14 1.09 8.91
C GLU A 209 18.39 0.71 7.46
N ARG A 210 18.86 -0.52 7.23
CA ARG A 210 19.18 -1.05 5.89
C ARG A 210 18.11 -1.99 5.34
N VAL A 211 17.12 -2.32 6.15
CA VAL A 211 16.11 -3.34 5.86
C VAL A 211 14.79 -2.66 5.59
N SER A 212 14.17 -3.00 4.48
CA SER A 212 12.82 -2.55 4.11
C SER A 212 11.90 -3.75 3.98
N THR A 213 10.81 -3.73 4.74
CA THR A 213 9.71 -4.70 4.66
C THR A 213 8.45 -4.01 4.20
N TYR A 214 7.70 -4.64 3.31
CA TYR A 214 6.41 -4.16 2.85
C TYR A 214 5.46 -5.34 2.68
N THR A 215 4.16 -5.11 2.92
CA THR A 215 3.18 -6.19 2.71
C THR A 215 2.90 -6.35 1.22
N LEU A 216 2.50 -7.55 0.84
CA LEU A 216 2.06 -7.83 -0.53
C LEU A 216 0.57 -7.52 -0.74
N GLN A 217 -0.12 -7.03 0.28
CA GLN A 217 -1.53 -6.69 0.18
C GLN A 217 -1.68 -5.32 -0.48
N VAL A 218 -2.03 -5.34 -1.76
CA VAL A 218 -2.26 -4.16 -2.58
C VAL A 218 -3.70 -4.15 -3.07
N SER A 219 -4.31 -2.96 -3.12
CA SER A 219 -5.63 -2.74 -3.69
C SER A 219 -5.48 -1.96 -4.99
N THR A 220 -6.53 -1.91 -5.82
CA THR A 220 -6.59 -0.99 -6.98
C THR A 220 -7.62 0.12 -6.75
N ALA A 221 -8.21 0.18 -5.54
CA ALA A 221 -9.30 1.09 -5.21
C ALA A 221 -8.90 2.56 -5.29
N SER A 222 -7.70 2.95 -4.84
CA SER A 222 -7.27 4.34 -4.89
C SER A 222 -7.15 4.87 -6.33
N TYR A 223 -6.69 4.01 -7.26
CA TYR A 223 -6.65 4.35 -8.68
C TYR A 223 -8.06 4.51 -9.27
N ALA A 224 -8.96 3.55 -9.01
CA ALA A 224 -10.33 3.60 -9.49
C ALA A 224 -11.10 4.84 -8.96
N LEU A 225 -10.92 5.17 -7.69
CA LEU A 225 -11.51 6.37 -7.08
C LEU A 225 -10.95 7.63 -7.75
N THR A 226 -9.63 7.72 -7.89
CA THR A 226 -8.97 8.85 -8.57
C THR A 226 -9.49 9.05 -9.98
N ARG A 227 -9.64 7.96 -10.74
CA ARG A 227 -10.22 8.01 -12.08
C ARG A 227 -11.60 8.64 -12.05
N GLY A 228 -12.48 8.21 -11.14
CA GLY A 228 -13.81 8.77 -10.99
C GLY A 228 -13.83 10.26 -10.58
N TYR A 229 -12.89 10.72 -9.75
CA TYR A 229 -12.75 12.14 -9.42
C TYR A 229 -12.38 12.97 -10.66
N LEU A 230 -11.38 12.49 -11.41
CA LEU A 230 -10.90 13.15 -12.62
C LEU A 230 -11.97 13.14 -13.71
N GLU A 231 -12.73 12.06 -13.88
CA GLU A 231 -13.89 12.01 -14.79
C GLU A 231 -14.90 13.14 -14.50
N ARG A 232 -15.12 13.49 -13.22
CA ARG A 232 -15.98 14.59 -12.76
C ARG A 232 -15.29 15.95 -12.65
N ASP A 233 -14.17 16.14 -13.35
CA ASP A 233 -13.41 17.40 -13.38
C ASP A 233 -12.97 17.90 -11.99
N SER A 234 -12.64 16.97 -11.10
CA SER A 234 -12.15 17.27 -9.76
C SER A 234 -10.89 16.47 -9.42
N LEU A 235 -10.03 17.02 -8.57
CA LEU A 235 -8.91 16.28 -8.02
C LEU A 235 -9.36 15.43 -6.82
N PRO A 236 -8.80 14.22 -6.62
CA PRO A 236 -9.00 13.46 -5.40
C PRO A 236 -8.39 14.19 -4.19
N ALA A 237 -8.86 13.88 -2.99
CA ALA A 237 -8.18 14.28 -1.77
C ALA A 237 -6.78 13.65 -1.71
N GLU A 238 -5.77 14.39 -1.25
CA GLU A 238 -4.37 13.96 -1.29
C GLU A 238 -4.11 12.73 -0.43
N GLU A 239 -4.77 12.67 0.72
CA GLU A 239 -4.76 11.55 1.66
C GLU A 239 -5.47 10.29 1.14
N ALA A 240 -6.34 10.42 0.13
CA ALA A 240 -7.02 9.29 -0.49
C ALA A 240 -6.17 8.60 -1.57
N VAL A 241 -5.06 9.22 -1.97
CA VAL A 241 -4.16 8.70 -3.00
C VAL A 241 -3.08 7.83 -2.37
N ARG A 242 -3.14 6.53 -2.67
CA ARG A 242 -2.16 5.52 -2.25
C ARG A 242 -1.31 5.12 -3.44
N VAL A 243 0.01 5.24 -3.32
CA VAL A 243 0.92 5.08 -4.47
C VAL A 243 1.02 3.62 -4.90
N GLU A 244 1.03 2.69 -3.93
CA GLU A 244 1.09 1.25 -4.19
C GLU A 244 -0.11 0.76 -5.02
N ASP A 245 -1.29 1.36 -4.83
CA ASP A 245 -2.49 0.96 -5.55
C ASP A 245 -2.41 1.35 -7.03
N PHE A 246 -1.77 2.48 -7.35
CA PHE A 246 -1.54 2.91 -8.74
C PHE A 246 -0.50 2.03 -9.42
N VAL A 247 0.59 1.73 -8.71
CA VAL A 247 1.69 0.90 -9.22
C VAL A 247 1.21 -0.51 -9.57
N ASN A 248 0.30 -1.07 -8.76
CA ASN A 248 -0.18 -2.45 -8.90
C ASN A 248 -1.51 -2.57 -9.68
N THR A 249 -1.98 -1.49 -10.31
CA THR A 249 -3.19 -1.52 -11.16
C THR A 249 -2.93 -2.13 -12.55
N PHE A 250 -1.74 -1.96 -13.10
CA PHE A 250 -1.43 -2.34 -14.48
C PHE A 250 -0.82 -3.73 -14.57
N GLU A 251 -1.21 -4.51 -15.58
CA GLU A 251 -0.56 -5.78 -15.88
C GLU A 251 0.78 -5.53 -16.59
N LEU A 252 1.89 -5.83 -15.90
CA LEU A 252 3.24 -5.50 -16.36
C LEU A 252 3.88 -6.56 -17.26
N GLY A 253 3.23 -7.71 -17.45
CA GLY A 253 3.76 -8.85 -18.22
C GLY A 253 4.51 -9.87 -17.37
N GLU A 254 5.30 -10.72 -18.02
CA GLU A 254 6.08 -11.82 -17.41
C GLU A 254 7.58 -11.54 -17.41
N ASP A 255 7.97 -10.27 -17.23
CA ASP A 255 9.38 -9.91 -17.11
C ASP A 255 9.95 -10.47 -15.80
N GLY A 256 11.20 -10.97 -15.82
CA GLY A 256 11.93 -11.39 -14.61
C GLY A 256 12.57 -12.77 -14.72
N ASP A 257 13.24 -13.17 -13.65
CA ASP A 257 13.88 -14.48 -13.54
C ASP A 257 13.06 -15.39 -12.62
N ALA A 258 12.91 -16.65 -12.99
CA ALA A 258 12.34 -17.65 -12.10
C ALA A 258 13.31 -17.95 -10.95
N VAL A 259 12.90 -17.69 -9.71
CA VAL A 259 13.65 -17.97 -8.50
C VAL A 259 12.76 -18.75 -7.54
N GLY A 260 12.91 -20.07 -7.55
CA GLY A 260 12.00 -20.97 -6.85
C GLY A 260 10.58 -20.86 -7.42
N PRO A 261 9.55 -20.70 -6.56
CA PRO A 261 8.16 -20.59 -7.00
C PRO A 261 7.75 -19.15 -7.37
N PHE A 262 8.70 -18.22 -7.42
CA PHE A 262 8.43 -16.83 -7.81
C PHE A 262 9.11 -16.48 -9.12
N VAL A 263 8.52 -15.53 -9.85
CA VAL A 263 9.20 -14.75 -10.90
C VAL A 263 9.54 -13.40 -10.29
N ILE A 264 10.83 -13.09 -10.24
CA ILE A 264 11.32 -11.86 -9.60
C ILE A 264 11.99 -10.98 -10.65
N HIS A 265 11.47 -9.77 -10.79
CA HIS A 265 12.03 -8.74 -11.64
C HIS A 265 12.60 -7.60 -10.80
N VAL A 266 13.86 -7.23 -11.06
CA VAL A 266 14.47 -6.04 -10.50
C VAL A 266 15.17 -5.26 -11.60
N GLU A 267 14.82 -3.99 -11.73
CA GLU A 267 15.44 -3.09 -12.69
C GLU A 267 15.35 -1.66 -12.19
N GLY A 268 16.38 -0.86 -12.45
CA GLY A 268 16.39 0.55 -12.06
C GLY A 268 17.06 1.46 -13.07
N PHE A 269 16.89 2.76 -12.88
CA PHE A 269 17.46 3.82 -13.72
C PHE A 269 17.58 5.14 -12.94
N PRO A 270 18.38 6.13 -13.39
CA PRO A 270 18.49 7.42 -12.71
C PRO A 270 17.12 8.10 -12.55
N SER A 271 16.82 8.57 -11.33
CA SER A 271 15.55 9.19 -10.99
C SER A 271 15.33 10.48 -11.79
N PRO A 272 14.22 10.60 -12.54
CA PRO A 272 13.89 11.82 -13.28
C PRO A 272 13.56 13.02 -12.39
N SER A 273 13.10 12.79 -11.16
CA SER A 273 12.69 13.86 -10.22
C SER A 273 13.77 14.18 -9.18
N ARG A 274 14.70 13.25 -8.90
CA ARG A 274 15.59 13.35 -7.75
C ARG A 274 17.06 13.13 -8.13
N LYS A 275 17.84 14.21 -8.13
CA LYS A 275 19.26 14.18 -8.52
C LYS A 275 20.08 13.26 -7.60
N GLY A 276 20.87 12.38 -8.20
CA GLY A 276 21.75 11.44 -7.47
C GLY A 276 21.07 10.16 -6.97
N TYR A 277 19.77 10.01 -7.22
CA TYR A 277 19.00 8.81 -6.88
C TYR A 277 18.73 7.97 -8.13
N HIS A 278 18.48 6.69 -7.92
CA HIS A 278 17.97 5.75 -8.91
C HIS A 278 16.57 5.31 -8.48
N VAL A 279 15.64 5.23 -9.42
CA VAL A 279 14.38 4.51 -9.21
C VAL A 279 14.67 3.03 -9.43
N VAL A 280 14.26 2.18 -8.51
CA VAL A 280 14.41 0.72 -8.57
C VAL A 280 13.04 0.09 -8.42
N ARG A 281 12.60 -0.63 -9.45
CA ARG A 281 11.39 -1.45 -9.43
C ARG A 281 11.75 -2.83 -8.93
N VAL A 282 10.99 -3.34 -7.97
CA VAL A 282 11.04 -4.73 -7.50
C VAL A 282 9.65 -5.33 -7.68
N SER A 283 9.53 -6.35 -8.53
CA SER A 283 8.28 -7.07 -8.77
C SER A 283 8.45 -8.53 -8.40
N VAL A 284 7.49 -9.06 -7.63
CA VAL A 284 7.43 -10.47 -7.22
C VAL A 284 6.09 -11.03 -7.70
N ARG A 285 6.14 -12.07 -8.52
CA ARG A 285 4.96 -12.77 -9.03
C ARG A 285 4.99 -14.23 -8.59
N ALA A 286 3.90 -14.70 -7.98
CA ALA A 286 3.79 -16.10 -7.59
C ALA A 286 3.46 -16.99 -8.79
N ARG A 287 4.04 -18.18 -8.84
CA ARG A 287 3.74 -19.21 -9.86
C ARG A 287 2.74 -20.25 -9.37
N GLU A 288 2.51 -20.30 -8.06
CA GLU A 288 1.58 -21.17 -7.36
C GLU A 288 0.90 -20.38 -6.22
N ASP A 289 -0.12 -20.96 -5.60
CA ASP A 289 -0.86 -20.30 -4.53
C ASP A 289 -0.12 -20.42 -3.20
N PHE A 290 -0.01 -19.31 -2.48
CA PHE A 290 0.58 -19.24 -1.15
C PHE A 290 -0.38 -18.62 -0.15
N THR A 291 -0.48 -19.22 1.03
CA THR A 291 -1.24 -18.66 2.15
C THR A 291 -0.49 -17.50 2.80
N ASP A 292 0.83 -17.61 2.88
CA ASP A 292 1.67 -16.68 3.62
C ASP A 292 2.97 -16.41 2.86
N VAL A 293 3.10 -15.18 2.35
CA VAL A 293 4.32 -14.68 1.70
C VAL A 293 4.72 -13.32 2.28
N GLY A 294 5.98 -13.21 2.69
CA GLY A 294 6.60 -11.97 3.13
C GLY A 294 7.77 -11.58 2.21
N VAL A 295 7.96 -10.29 1.99
CA VAL A 295 9.09 -9.77 1.20
C VAL A 295 9.88 -8.74 1.99
N GLN A 296 11.21 -8.87 1.88
CA GLN A 296 12.16 -7.99 2.51
C GLN A 296 13.28 -7.65 1.53
N LEU A 297 13.66 -6.38 1.52
CA LEU A 297 14.80 -5.88 0.79
C LEU A 297 15.84 -5.37 1.78
N GLU A 298 17.04 -5.94 1.74
CA GLU A 298 18.17 -5.50 2.56
C GLU A 298 19.21 -4.81 1.65
N PHE A 299 19.52 -3.55 1.93
CA PHE A 299 20.52 -2.78 1.20
C PHE A 299 21.93 -2.98 1.77
N ASP A 300 22.93 -3.04 0.89
CA ASP A 300 24.34 -3.04 1.32
C ASP A 300 24.76 -1.62 1.68
N ARG A 301 25.06 -1.40 2.97
CA ARG A 301 25.49 -0.10 3.53
C ARG A 301 26.75 0.46 2.88
N LYS A 302 27.59 -0.38 2.26
CA LYS A 302 28.79 0.07 1.55
C LYS A 302 28.49 0.55 0.13
N ALA A 303 27.34 0.19 -0.42
CA ALA A 303 26.94 0.48 -1.79
C ALA A 303 25.83 1.53 -1.86
N VAL A 304 24.92 1.53 -0.90
CA VAL A 304 23.77 2.42 -0.80
C VAL A 304 23.97 3.31 0.42
N ALA A 305 23.81 4.61 0.25
CA ALA A 305 23.82 5.58 1.35
C ALA A 305 22.42 5.75 1.95
N ARG A 306 21.41 5.81 1.08
CA ARG A 306 20.02 6.11 1.45
C ARG A 306 19.04 5.42 0.54
N TYR A 307 17.86 5.09 1.05
CA TYR A 307 16.74 4.66 0.24
C TYR A 307 15.42 5.28 0.70
N ARG A 308 14.40 5.19 -0.14
CA ARG A 308 13.00 5.48 0.19
C ARG A 308 12.11 4.46 -0.50
N LEU A 309 11.23 3.81 0.25
CA LEU A 309 10.12 3.04 -0.31
C LEU A 309 9.02 4.01 -0.75
N VAL A 310 8.64 3.97 -2.02
CA VAL A 310 7.61 4.85 -2.60
C VAL A 310 6.24 4.21 -2.42
N GLY A 311 5.35 4.83 -1.64
CA GLY A 311 4.07 4.24 -1.22
C GLY A 311 4.20 3.38 0.04
N TYR A 312 3.18 2.57 0.34
CA TYR A 312 3.15 1.62 1.48
C TYR A 312 3.24 2.29 2.88
N GLU A 313 2.93 3.58 3.00
CA GLU A 313 3.15 4.33 4.24
C GLU A 313 2.29 3.82 5.41
N ASN A 314 1.10 3.29 5.13
CA ASN A 314 0.18 2.74 6.13
C ASN A 314 0.47 1.26 6.46
N GLN A 315 1.55 0.70 5.89
CA GLN A 315 1.83 -0.73 5.91
C GLN A 315 3.21 -1.07 6.48
N SER A 316 3.88 -0.09 7.10
CA SER A 316 5.18 -0.28 7.74
C SER A 316 5.03 -1.15 8.99
N ALA A 317 5.31 -2.44 8.82
CA ALA A 317 5.80 -3.28 9.91
C ALA A 317 7.15 -2.71 10.38
N THR A 318 7.48 -2.86 11.65
CA THR A 318 8.85 -2.61 12.11
C THR A 318 9.80 -3.46 11.26
N PRO A 319 10.79 -2.88 10.57
CA PRO A 319 11.66 -3.61 9.67
C PRO A 319 12.65 -4.43 10.50
N GLU A 320 12.21 -5.61 10.92
CA GLU A 320 13.07 -6.60 11.56
C GLU A 320 13.70 -7.50 10.48
N PRO A 321 15.04 -7.71 10.50
CA PRO A 321 15.69 -8.64 9.58
C PRO A 321 15.02 -10.01 9.66
N PHE A 322 14.87 -10.67 8.51
CA PHE A 322 14.44 -12.05 8.51
C PHE A 322 15.60 -12.97 8.92
N ASP A 323 15.78 -13.10 10.23
CA ASP A 323 16.63 -14.09 10.88
C ASP A 323 15.95 -15.47 10.89
N ASP A 324 16.62 -16.52 11.36
CA ASP A 324 16.16 -17.91 11.21
C ASP A 324 14.82 -18.20 11.91
N ASP A 325 14.45 -17.42 12.92
CA ASP A 325 13.17 -17.50 13.65
C ASP A 325 12.18 -16.37 13.28
N ALA A 326 12.42 -15.64 12.19
CA ALA A 326 11.59 -14.49 11.85
C ALA A 326 10.21 -14.91 11.33
N GLU A 327 9.17 -14.38 11.95
CA GLU A 327 7.79 -14.42 11.44
C GLU A 327 7.53 -13.15 10.62
N PRO A 328 7.59 -13.21 9.28
CA PRO A 328 7.35 -12.04 8.46
C PRO A 328 5.89 -11.59 8.58
N VAL A 329 5.64 -10.30 8.33
CA VAL A 329 4.28 -9.86 7.99
C VAL A 329 3.93 -10.45 6.63
N ALA A 330 3.29 -11.61 6.67
CA ALA A 330 2.94 -12.40 5.51
C ALA A 330 1.47 -12.23 5.15
N VAL A 331 1.20 -12.36 3.86
CA VAL A 331 -0.15 -12.30 3.32
C VAL A 331 -0.32 -13.35 2.21
N PRO A 332 -1.56 -13.76 1.91
CA PRO A 332 -1.81 -14.65 0.80
C PRO A 332 -1.38 -14.04 -0.53
N LEU A 333 -0.77 -14.85 -1.38
CA LEU A 333 -0.39 -14.47 -2.74
C LEU A 333 -0.82 -15.57 -3.70
N ALA A 334 -1.82 -15.27 -4.53
CA ALA A 334 -2.37 -16.22 -5.49
C ALA A 334 -1.45 -16.39 -6.71
N ALA A 335 -1.50 -17.58 -7.31
CA ALA A 335 -0.79 -17.90 -8.53
C ALA A 335 -1.10 -16.89 -9.65
N GLY A 336 -0.06 -16.42 -10.33
CA GLY A 336 -0.17 -15.44 -11.40
C GLY A 336 -0.26 -13.98 -10.91
N THR A 337 -0.47 -13.73 -9.63
CA THR A 337 -0.55 -12.37 -9.08
C THR A 337 0.86 -11.80 -8.89
N SER A 338 1.06 -10.56 -9.36
CA SER A 338 2.31 -9.81 -9.19
C SER A 338 2.12 -8.65 -8.24
N VAL A 339 3.06 -8.46 -7.32
CA VAL A 339 3.13 -7.28 -6.46
C VAL A 339 4.44 -6.56 -6.68
N THR A 340 4.34 -5.25 -6.87
CA THR A 340 5.44 -4.38 -7.27
C THR A 340 5.63 -3.27 -6.27
N ALA A 341 6.86 -3.13 -5.79
CA ALA A 341 7.33 -2.01 -5.00
C ALA A 341 8.31 -1.15 -5.82
N VAL A 342 8.34 0.14 -5.49
CA VAL A 342 9.26 1.10 -6.09
C VAL A 342 10.12 1.71 -4.99
N TYR A 343 11.42 1.75 -5.21
CA TYR A 343 12.38 2.37 -4.33
C TYR A 343 13.08 3.53 -5.02
N GLU A 344 13.41 4.58 -4.28
CA GLU A 344 14.45 5.53 -4.68
C GLU A 344 15.72 5.22 -3.88
N VAL A 345 16.84 5.02 -4.56
CA VAL A 345 18.11 4.55 -3.96
C VAL A 345 19.24 5.50 -4.32
N LYS A 346 19.96 6.01 -3.30
CA LYS A 346 21.19 6.80 -3.47
C LYS A 346 22.39 5.91 -3.27
N LEU A 347 23.18 5.72 -4.33
CA LEU A 347 24.41 4.94 -4.27
C LEU A 347 25.56 5.76 -3.68
N MET A 348 26.45 5.11 -2.93
CA MET A 348 27.72 5.71 -2.48
C MET A 348 28.76 5.80 -3.60
N GLY A 349 28.66 4.92 -4.59
CA GLY A 349 29.59 4.82 -5.70
C GLY A 349 29.39 3.53 -6.50
N PRO A 350 30.34 3.19 -7.38
CA PRO A 350 30.32 1.92 -8.10
C PRO A 350 30.43 0.74 -7.13
N ALA A 351 29.49 -0.19 -7.20
CA ALA A 351 29.49 -1.43 -6.44
C ALA A 351 29.09 -2.60 -7.34
N ILE A 352 29.50 -3.83 -7.01
CA ILE A 352 29.09 -5.03 -7.77
C ILE A 352 27.61 -5.33 -7.55
N ALA A 353 27.15 -5.18 -6.32
CA ALA A 353 25.76 -5.33 -5.90
C ALA A 353 25.39 -4.22 -4.91
N PHE A 354 24.10 -3.94 -4.77
CA PHE A 354 23.61 -2.88 -3.88
C PHE A 354 22.62 -3.39 -2.80
N GLY A 355 22.28 -4.67 -2.84
CA GLY A 355 21.38 -5.26 -1.85
C GLY A 355 21.01 -6.71 -2.15
N THR A 356 20.10 -7.23 -1.33
CA THR A 356 19.58 -8.58 -1.38
C THR A 356 18.08 -8.54 -1.16
N LEU A 357 17.32 -9.15 -2.08
CA LEU A 357 15.89 -9.40 -1.91
C LEU A 357 15.69 -10.78 -1.28
N ARG A 358 14.85 -10.85 -0.26
CA ARG A 358 14.42 -12.09 0.41
C ARG A 358 12.91 -12.21 0.29
N VAL A 359 12.45 -13.38 -0.12
CA VAL A 359 11.04 -13.77 -0.15
C VAL A 359 10.88 -14.97 0.77
N LEU A 360 10.08 -14.81 1.83
CA LEU A 360 9.74 -15.88 2.76
C LEU A 360 8.35 -16.37 2.42
N TYR A 361 8.16 -17.69 2.43
CA TYR A 361 6.88 -18.30 2.12
C TYR A 361 6.73 -19.63 2.85
N GLU A 362 5.49 -19.97 3.21
CA GLU A 362 5.16 -21.29 3.76
C GLU A 362 4.91 -22.29 2.61
N GLU A 363 5.44 -23.51 2.72
CA GLU A 363 5.21 -24.58 1.75
C GLU A 363 4.62 -25.83 2.43
N GLY A 364 3.37 -26.15 2.09
CA GLY A 364 2.62 -27.30 2.63
C GLY A 364 2.00 -27.05 4.01
N GLU A 365 1.31 -28.04 4.58
CA GLU A 365 0.63 -27.95 5.88
C GLU A 365 1.59 -27.89 7.10
N ASN A 366 2.91 -27.95 6.88
CA ASN A 366 3.91 -28.21 7.93
C ASN A 366 4.55 -26.94 8.55
N THR A 367 4.04 -25.73 8.31
CA THR A 367 4.45 -24.51 9.05
C THR A 367 5.96 -24.20 9.02
N MET A 368 6.68 -24.72 8.02
CA MET A 368 8.10 -24.43 7.83
C MET A 368 8.26 -23.33 6.79
N TRP A 369 8.79 -22.19 7.24
CA TRP A 369 9.18 -21.08 6.38
C TRP A 369 10.31 -21.50 5.44
N ARG A 370 10.09 -21.33 4.14
CA ARG A 370 11.12 -21.39 3.12
C ARG A 370 11.52 -19.99 2.72
N ARG A 371 12.78 -19.85 2.29
CA ARG A 371 13.36 -18.58 1.88
C ARG A 371 13.96 -18.68 0.49
N VAL A 372 13.52 -17.79 -0.38
CA VAL A 372 14.20 -17.47 -1.63
C VAL A 372 15.01 -16.20 -1.43
N GLN A 373 16.26 -16.19 -1.91
CA GLN A 373 17.14 -15.04 -1.86
C GLN A 373 17.65 -14.70 -3.25
N LYS A 374 17.60 -13.41 -3.62
CA LYS A 374 18.13 -12.88 -4.87
C LYS A 374 19.09 -11.73 -4.58
N LEU A 375 20.35 -11.89 -4.97
CA LEU A 375 21.32 -10.79 -4.95
C LEU A 375 20.92 -9.74 -5.99
N LEU A 376 21.07 -8.46 -5.67
CA LEU A 376 20.77 -7.35 -6.57
C LEU A 376 22.06 -6.75 -7.14
N PRO A 377 22.54 -7.23 -8.30
CA PRO A 377 23.75 -6.69 -8.90
C PRO A 377 23.49 -5.29 -9.46
N SER A 378 24.46 -4.40 -9.37
CA SER A 378 24.33 -3.03 -9.90
C SER A 378 24.13 -2.99 -11.42
N SER A 379 24.37 -4.10 -12.14
CA SER A 379 24.06 -4.25 -13.55
C SER A 379 22.57 -4.09 -13.87
N VAL A 380 21.67 -4.33 -12.90
CA VAL A 380 20.22 -4.08 -13.08
C VAL A 380 19.88 -2.58 -13.07
N LEU A 381 20.79 -1.72 -12.60
CA LEU A 381 20.66 -0.27 -12.65
C LEU A 381 21.17 0.23 -14.01
N ARG A 382 20.25 0.45 -14.94
CA ARG A 382 20.56 0.95 -16.27
C ARG A 382 21.00 2.40 -16.20
N SER A 383 21.80 2.83 -17.17
CA SER A 383 22.30 4.21 -17.25
C SER A 383 21.24 5.26 -17.62
N SER A 384 20.07 4.85 -18.14
CA SER A 384 19.01 5.77 -18.57
C SER A 384 17.63 5.09 -18.62
N ALA A 385 16.57 5.89 -18.54
CA ALA A 385 15.18 5.43 -18.66
C ALA A 385 14.88 4.76 -20.02
N THR A 386 15.60 5.11 -21.08
CA THR A 386 15.44 4.50 -22.41
C THR A 386 15.97 3.07 -22.50
N ARG A 387 16.82 2.64 -21.55
CA ARG A 387 17.42 1.30 -21.52
C ARG A 387 16.70 0.30 -20.61
N VAL A 388 15.70 0.74 -19.85
CA VAL A 388 14.86 -0.14 -19.04
C VAL A 388 13.68 -0.68 -19.84
N ALA A 389 12.99 -1.69 -19.32
CA ALA A 389 11.77 -2.23 -19.93
C ALA A 389 10.64 -1.18 -19.96
N PRO A 390 9.73 -1.25 -20.96
CA PRO A 390 8.49 -0.46 -20.98
C PRO A 390 7.70 -0.58 -19.67
N SER A 391 7.67 -1.79 -19.10
CA SER A 391 6.98 -2.07 -17.85
C SER A 391 7.59 -1.28 -16.68
N THR A 392 8.92 -1.16 -16.60
CA THR A 392 9.62 -0.35 -15.58
C THR A 392 9.28 1.14 -15.73
N ARG A 393 9.20 1.65 -16.96
CA ARG A 393 8.80 3.04 -17.22
C ARG A 393 7.34 3.29 -16.82
N LEU A 394 6.42 2.39 -17.17
CA LEU A 394 5.01 2.48 -16.78
C LEU A 394 4.84 2.49 -15.26
N THR A 395 5.52 1.60 -14.54
CA THR A 395 5.53 1.57 -13.07
C THR A 395 5.96 2.92 -12.48
N TYR A 396 7.04 3.53 -13.01
CA TYR A 396 7.48 4.84 -12.54
C TYR A 396 6.46 5.94 -12.85
N VAL A 397 5.88 5.95 -14.05
CA VAL A 397 4.85 6.94 -14.42
C VAL A 397 3.63 6.85 -13.50
N ALA A 398 3.16 5.64 -13.20
CA ALA A 398 2.05 5.41 -12.28
C ALA A 398 2.39 5.90 -10.85
N ALA A 399 3.58 5.56 -10.34
CA ALA A 399 4.05 6.02 -9.03
C ALA A 399 4.17 7.54 -8.97
N ALA A 400 4.81 8.14 -9.97
CA ALA A 400 5.01 9.58 -10.07
C ALA A 400 3.68 10.35 -10.20
N PHE A 401 2.70 9.78 -10.90
CA PHE A 401 1.35 10.35 -10.99
C PHE A 401 0.66 10.39 -9.62
N ALA A 402 0.67 9.28 -8.88
CA ALA A 402 0.10 9.22 -7.53
C ALA A 402 0.82 10.18 -6.58
N GLU A 403 2.16 10.19 -6.58
CA GLU A 403 2.98 11.11 -5.80
C GLU A 403 2.71 12.59 -6.14
N LYS A 404 2.42 12.90 -7.41
CA LYS A 404 2.06 14.26 -7.84
C LYS A 404 0.65 14.65 -7.37
N LEU A 405 -0.32 13.75 -7.51
CA LEU A 405 -1.69 13.97 -7.04
C LEU A 405 -1.76 14.22 -5.54
N ARG A 406 -0.97 13.50 -4.74
CA ARG A 406 -0.91 13.69 -3.28
C ARG A 406 -0.01 14.85 -2.81
N GLY A 407 0.53 15.65 -3.73
CA GLY A 407 1.32 16.82 -3.38
C GLY A 407 2.67 16.51 -2.72
N SER A 408 3.30 15.39 -3.10
CA SER A 408 4.58 14.97 -2.52
C SER A 408 5.72 15.97 -2.78
N TYR A 409 6.60 16.12 -1.79
CA TYR A 409 7.82 16.91 -1.91
C TYR A 409 8.75 16.37 -3.02
N TRP A 410 8.79 15.05 -3.20
CA TRP A 410 9.75 14.38 -4.08
C TRP A 410 9.43 14.53 -5.57
N THR A 411 8.22 15.00 -5.92
CA THR A 411 7.78 15.26 -7.30
C THR A 411 7.66 16.75 -7.62
N ARG A 412 8.23 17.63 -6.79
CA ARG A 412 8.23 19.08 -7.03
C ARG A 412 8.91 19.48 -8.34
N THR A 413 10.02 18.82 -8.68
CA THR A 413 10.77 19.00 -9.93
C THR A 413 10.06 18.44 -11.16
N LEU A 414 9.04 17.61 -10.95
CA LEU A 414 8.32 16.94 -12.01
C LEU A 414 6.99 17.67 -12.27
N ASP A 415 6.95 18.56 -13.26
CA ASP A 415 5.69 19.18 -13.67
C ASP A 415 4.80 18.21 -14.48
N TRP A 416 3.53 18.61 -14.69
CA TRP A 416 2.55 17.80 -15.40
C TRP A 416 2.93 17.54 -16.87
N ALA A 417 3.59 18.49 -17.52
CA ALA A 417 4.04 18.35 -18.90
C ALA A 417 5.16 17.30 -19.01
N ARG A 418 6.12 17.32 -18.09
CA ARG A 418 7.20 16.35 -18.00
C ARG A 418 6.70 14.97 -17.60
N LEU A 419 5.74 14.88 -16.66
CA LEU A 419 5.09 13.60 -16.34
C LEU A 419 4.39 12.99 -17.56
N HIS A 420 3.66 13.81 -18.33
CA HIS A 420 3.05 13.35 -19.58
C HIS A 420 4.11 12.95 -20.63
N ALA A 421 5.24 13.66 -20.72
CA ALA A 421 6.33 13.27 -21.61
C ALA A 421 6.93 11.90 -21.23
N LEU A 422 7.09 11.62 -19.93
CA LEU A 422 7.53 10.30 -19.45
C LEU A 422 6.54 9.19 -19.80
N TRP A 423 5.22 9.48 -19.77
CA TRP A 423 4.20 8.56 -20.26
C TRP A 423 4.37 8.26 -21.76
N GLN A 424 4.69 9.26 -22.58
CA GLN A 424 4.97 9.06 -24.01
C GLN A 424 6.24 8.23 -24.25
N GLU A 425 7.18 8.23 -23.29
CA GLU A 425 8.43 7.46 -23.36
C GLU A 425 8.25 5.97 -22.97
N ILE A 426 7.07 5.51 -22.54
CA ILE A 426 6.84 4.11 -22.09
C ILE A 426 7.21 3.11 -23.20
N GLY A 427 6.71 3.29 -24.41
CA GLY A 427 6.97 2.42 -25.57
C GLY A 427 6.07 1.18 -25.66
N GLU A 428 6.09 0.53 -26.82
CA GLU A 428 5.28 -0.64 -27.15
C GLU A 428 5.74 -1.94 -26.45
N PRO A 429 4.85 -2.93 -26.25
CA PRO A 429 3.42 -2.91 -26.59
C PRO A 429 2.53 -2.22 -25.55
N LEU A 430 3.11 -1.74 -24.44
CA LEU A 430 2.32 -1.20 -23.33
C LEU A 430 1.69 0.16 -23.67
N ALA A 431 2.40 1.02 -24.41
CA ALA A 431 1.91 2.35 -24.74
C ALA A 431 0.59 2.36 -25.54
N SER A 432 0.32 1.33 -26.33
CA SER A 432 -0.91 1.21 -27.12
C SER A 432 -2.08 0.55 -26.37
N ARG A 433 -1.86 0.02 -25.16
CA ARG A 433 -2.93 -0.60 -24.39
C ARG A 433 -3.96 0.45 -23.93
N PRO A 434 -5.28 0.15 -23.99
CA PRO A 434 -6.31 1.13 -23.64
C PRO A 434 -6.21 1.71 -22.23
N ASP A 435 -5.84 0.89 -21.24
CA ASP A 435 -5.62 1.29 -19.85
C ASP A 435 -4.44 2.25 -19.69
N VAL A 436 -3.34 2.01 -20.42
CA VAL A 436 -2.17 2.89 -20.43
C VAL A 436 -2.46 4.19 -21.20
N VAL A 437 -3.23 4.12 -22.28
CA VAL A 437 -3.69 5.33 -23.00
C VAL A 437 -4.59 6.19 -22.11
N GLU A 438 -5.50 5.58 -21.37
CA GLU A 438 -6.33 6.26 -20.36
C GLU A 438 -5.47 6.95 -19.31
N LEU A 439 -4.43 6.29 -18.77
CA LEU A 439 -3.49 6.89 -17.82
C LEU A 439 -2.89 8.20 -18.36
N GLY A 440 -2.47 8.24 -19.63
CA GLY A 440 -1.95 9.46 -20.27
C GLY A 440 -2.99 10.58 -20.34
N ALA A 441 -4.25 10.23 -20.62
CA ALA A 441 -5.36 11.19 -20.62
C ALA A 441 -5.66 11.71 -19.21
N LEU A 442 -5.62 10.85 -18.18
CA LEU A 442 -5.82 11.22 -16.78
C LEU A 442 -4.71 12.16 -16.28
N ILE A 443 -3.45 11.90 -16.65
CA ILE A 443 -2.31 12.78 -16.32
C ILE A 443 -2.52 14.18 -16.91
N LYS A 444 -2.90 14.27 -18.20
CA LYS A 444 -3.24 15.54 -18.84
C LYS A 444 -4.39 16.25 -18.12
N LYS A 445 -5.47 15.52 -17.83
CA LYS A 445 -6.65 16.07 -17.16
C LYS A 445 -6.32 16.62 -15.78
N ALA A 446 -5.60 15.85 -14.97
CA ALA A 446 -5.10 16.29 -13.67
C ALA A 446 -4.26 17.57 -13.79
N GLY A 447 -3.37 17.65 -14.79
CA GLY A 447 -2.58 18.84 -15.05
C GLY A 447 -3.39 20.09 -15.41
N THR A 448 -4.56 19.95 -16.04
CA THR A 448 -5.46 21.09 -16.30
C THR A 448 -6.28 21.52 -15.07
N LEU A 449 -6.54 20.58 -14.15
CA LEU A 449 -7.32 20.81 -12.94
C LEU A 449 -6.45 21.32 -11.78
N ASP A 450 -5.17 20.95 -11.76
CA ASP A 450 -4.26 21.25 -10.65
C ASP A 450 -3.77 22.70 -10.68
N GLN A 451 -4.49 23.55 -9.93
CA GLN A 451 -4.15 24.94 -9.69
C GLN A 451 -3.45 25.16 -8.33
N ARG A 452 -3.05 24.08 -7.65
CA ARG A 452 -2.40 24.18 -6.34
C ARG A 452 -1.05 24.88 -6.48
N LYS A 453 -0.75 25.78 -5.54
CA LYS A 453 0.58 26.36 -5.41
C LYS A 453 1.50 25.35 -4.73
N ASP A 454 2.78 25.40 -5.07
CA ASP A 454 3.81 24.64 -4.34
C ASP A 454 3.81 25.08 -2.88
N ARG A 455 3.48 24.14 -1.97
CA ARG A 455 3.42 24.39 -0.53
C ARG A 455 4.79 24.44 0.14
N PHE A 456 5.85 24.07 -0.59
CA PHE A 456 7.22 23.98 -0.08
C PHE A 456 8.11 25.14 -0.56
N GLY A 457 7.54 26.20 -1.14
CA GLY A 457 8.24 27.44 -1.45
C GLY A 457 7.74 28.16 -2.71
N PRO A 458 8.20 29.40 -2.94
CA PRO A 458 7.83 30.18 -4.12
C PRO A 458 8.36 29.54 -5.43
N PRO A 459 7.75 29.87 -6.58
CA PRO A 459 8.24 29.43 -7.90
C PRO A 459 9.71 29.82 -8.08
N GLY A 460 10.59 28.84 -8.37
CA GLY A 460 12.04 29.04 -8.47
C GLY A 460 12.86 28.44 -7.31
N SER A 461 12.22 28.01 -6.22
CA SER A 461 12.89 27.31 -5.10
C SER A 461 13.36 25.88 -5.44
N LEU A 462 13.10 25.36 -6.64
CA LEU A 462 13.50 24.02 -7.07
C LEU A 462 15.03 23.84 -7.06
N SER A 463 15.79 24.90 -7.28
CA SER A 463 17.26 24.90 -7.18
C SER A 463 17.77 24.60 -5.76
N ASN A 464 16.94 24.82 -4.73
CA ASN A 464 17.23 24.57 -3.33
C ASN A 464 16.51 23.31 -2.80
N MET A 465 15.99 22.44 -3.67
CA MET A 465 15.44 21.15 -3.24
C MET A 465 16.57 20.32 -2.63
N ASP A 466 16.41 19.94 -1.36
CA ASP A 466 17.31 19.00 -0.72
C ASP A 466 16.90 17.60 -1.18
N PRO A 467 17.75 16.90 -1.96
CA PRO A 467 17.43 15.57 -2.42
C PRO A 467 17.54 14.55 -1.29
N ASP A 468 17.95 14.87 -0.07
CA ASP A 468 18.08 13.92 1.03
C ASP A 468 17.07 14.17 2.16
N ASN A 469 16.57 15.40 2.33
CA ASN A 469 15.68 15.76 3.44
C ASN A 469 14.33 16.33 2.99
N LEU A 470 13.27 15.93 3.69
CA LEU A 470 11.97 16.58 3.61
C LEU A 470 12.04 17.87 4.46
N PRO A 471 11.80 19.07 3.89
CA PRO A 471 11.74 20.28 4.69
C PRO A 471 10.50 20.26 5.59
N ALA A 472 10.61 20.87 6.76
CA ALA A 472 9.43 21.17 7.57
C ALA A 472 8.47 22.03 6.73
N PRO A 473 7.16 21.69 6.68
CA PRO A 473 6.20 22.45 5.89
C PRO A 473 6.22 23.92 6.33
N GLY A 474 6.26 24.83 5.35
CA GLY A 474 6.23 26.27 5.61
C GLY A 474 4.96 26.62 6.38
N ARG A 475 5.12 27.34 7.50
CA ARG A 475 4.02 27.82 8.36
C ARG A 475 3.11 28.82 7.66
#